data_AF-A0A9W5TXJ5-F1
#
_entry.id   AF-A0A9W5TXJ5-F1
#
_cell.length_a   1.000
_cell.length_b   1.000
_cell.length_c   1.000
_cell.angle_alpha   90.00
_cell.angle_beta   90.00
_cell.angle_gamma   90.00
#
_symmetry.space_group_name_H-M   'P 1'
#
loop_
_entity.id
_entity.type
_entity.pdbx_description
1 polymer ?
#
loop_
_entity_poly.entity_id
_entity_poly.type
_entity_poly.pdbx_seq_one_letter_code
_entity_poly.pdbx_strand_id
1 'polypeptide(L)'
;MKMNSGAVHDAAMMTDLIDVGMIFIPSMGGKSHCPEEYTREEDIKSGGDLLLHVVKHLAVKTKGKNQPFVKHSQIFGGGYHAYIN
;
A
#
# COMPACT_ATOMS: atom_id res chain seq x y z
N MET A 1 3.28 3.42 13.31
CA MET A 1 4.64 3.74 12.80
C MET A 1 4.49 4.33 11.40
N LYS A 2 5.30 5.34 11.03
CA LYS A 2 5.45 5.78 9.63
C LYS A 2 6.60 4.98 9.01
N MET A 3 6.40 4.42 7.82
CA MET A 3 7.42 3.72 7.05
C MET A 3 7.62 4.52 5.76
N ASN A 4 8.87 4.92 5.51
CA ASN A 4 9.24 5.55 4.24
C ASN A 4 9.78 4.47 3.31
N SER A 5 9.49 4.58 2.01
CA SER A 5 10.16 3.73 1.02
C SER A 5 11.65 4.06 0.97
N GLY A 6 12.51 3.04 1.07
CA GLY A 6 13.94 3.18 0.84
C GLY A 6 14.33 3.13 -0.64
N ALA A 7 13.45 2.62 -1.50
CA ALA A 7 13.63 2.52 -2.94
C ALA A 7 12.78 3.56 -3.69
N VAL A 8 13.23 3.92 -4.89
CA VAL A 8 12.48 4.77 -5.81
C VAL A 8 11.50 3.91 -6.61
N HIS A 9 10.26 4.37 -6.72
CA HIS A 9 9.20 3.74 -7.50
C HIS A 9 8.54 4.80 -8.39
N ASP A 10 7.82 4.39 -9.43
CA ASP A 10 7.12 5.30 -10.33
C ASP A 10 6.14 6.22 -9.58
N ALA A 11 5.53 5.72 -8.51
CA ALA A 11 4.67 6.51 -7.63
C ALA A 11 5.38 7.78 -7.10
N ALA A 12 6.68 7.70 -6.78
CA ALA A 12 7.44 8.87 -6.34
C ALA A 12 7.51 9.97 -7.41
N MET A 13 7.60 9.58 -8.69
CA MET A 13 7.65 10.52 -9.82
C MET A 13 6.30 11.18 -10.12
N MET A 14 5.20 10.61 -9.63
CA MET A 14 3.84 11.11 -9.86
C MET A 14 3.33 12.03 -8.73
N THR A 15 4.10 12.16 -7.63
CA THR A 15 3.68 12.89 -6.42
C THR A 15 3.33 14.36 -6.65
N ASP A 16 3.95 15.01 -7.63
CA ASP A 16 3.67 16.41 -7.97
C ASP A 16 2.44 16.58 -8.88
N LEU A 17 1.92 15.49 -9.46
CA LEU A 17 0.87 15.53 -10.48
C LEU A 17 -0.49 15.08 -9.93
N ILE A 18 -0.51 14.05 -9.09
CA ILE A 18 -1.72 13.45 -8.55
C ILE A 18 -1.48 12.92 -7.12
N ASP A 19 -2.56 12.75 -6.36
CA ASP A 19 -2.52 12.03 -5.10
C ASP A 19 -2.12 10.57 -5.35
N VAL A 20 -1.04 10.12 -4.70
CA VAL A 20 -0.51 8.76 -4.83
C VAL A 20 -0.22 8.13 -3.47
N GLY A 21 -0.33 6.80 -3.44
CA GLY A 21 0.01 6.01 -2.28
C GLY A 21 0.59 4.66 -2.69
N MET A 22 1.25 4.01 -1.74
CA MET A 22 1.86 2.70 -1.91
C MET A 22 1.42 1.76 -0.80
N ILE A 23 1.28 0.48 -1.16
CA ILE A 23 1.02 -0.62 -0.23
C ILE A 23 2.25 -1.52 -0.27
N PHE A 24 2.86 -1.75 0.90
CA PHE A 24 3.99 -2.66 1.04
C PHE A 24 3.56 -3.96 1.71
N ILE A 25 4.07 -5.06 1.18
CA ILE A 25 4.01 -6.39 1.77
C ILE A 25 5.45 -6.84 2.09
N PRO A 26 5.65 -7.67 3.12
CA PRO A 26 6.98 -8.08 3.53
C PRO A 26 7.65 -8.95 2.45
N SER A 27 8.93 -8.75 2.24
CA SER A 27 9.80 -9.74 1.59
C SER A 27 10.63 -10.44 2.66
N MET A 28 10.82 -11.75 2.53
CA MET A 28 11.51 -12.57 3.53
C MET A 28 12.97 -12.11 3.69
N GLY A 29 13.31 -11.68 4.90
CA GLY A 29 14.64 -11.12 5.19
C GLY A 29 14.92 -9.77 4.52
N GLY A 30 13.89 -9.09 3.99
CA GLY A 30 14.03 -7.80 3.31
C GLY A 30 14.81 -7.87 2.00
N LYS A 31 14.92 -9.06 1.40
CA LYS A 31 15.67 -9.28 0.16
C LYS A 31 14.90 -8.75 -1.04
N SER A 32 15.61 -8.16 -1.99
CA SER A 32 15.07 -7.81 -3.30
C SER A 32 16.18 -7.80 -4.35
N HIS A 33 15.83 -7.94 -5.63
CA HIS A 33 16.76 -8.01 -6.76
C HIS A 33 17.75 -9.18 -6.66
N CYS A 34 17.32 -10.30 -6.10
CA CYS A 34 18.10 -11.53 -6.01
C CYS A 34 17.21 -12.77 -6.21
N PRO A 35 17.77 -13.92 -6.63
CA PRO A 35 17.00 -15.16 -6.81
C PRO A 35 16.26 -15.64 -5.55
N GLU A 36 16.76 -15.29 -4.37
CA GLU A 36 16.16 -15.63 -3.08
C GLU A 36 15.07 -14.64 -2.61
N GLU A 37 14.72 -13.66 -3.44
CA GLU A 37 13.59 -12.77 -3.18
C GLU A 37 12.31 -13.61 -3.10
N TYR A 38 11.61 -13.52 -1.97
CA TYR A 38 10.43 -14.34 -1.73
C TYR A 38 9.47 -13.65 -0.77
N THR A 39 8.19 -13.68 -1.13
CA THR A 39 7.07 -13.22 -0.30
C THR A 39 6.09 -14.36 -0.12
N ARG A 40 5.58 -14.56 1.10
CA ARG A 40 4.66 -15.66 1.39
C ARG A 40 3.34 -15.45 0.66
N GLU A 41 2.68 -16.53 0.28
CA GLU A 41 1.38 -16.46 -0.41
C GLU A 41 0.33 -15.71 0.43
N GLU A 42 0.34 -15.86 1.76
CA GLU A 42 -0.58 -15.15 2.65
C GLU A 42 -0.36 -13.62 2.61
N ASP A 43 0.90 -13.19 2.50
CA ASP A 43 1.27 -11.78 2.41
C ASP A 43 0.85 -11.19 1.05
N ILE A 44 1.05 -11.94 -0.03
CA ILE A 44 0.61 -11.57 -1.39
C ILE A 44 -0.91 -11.41 -1.42
N LYS A 45 -1.64 -12.41 -0.89
CA LYS A 45 -3.10 -12.38 -0.83
C LYS A 45 -3.59 -11.17 -0.04
N SER A 46 -3.02 -10.94 1.14
CA SER A 46 -3.39 -9.81 2.01
C SER A 46 -3.12 -8.46 1.34
N GLY A 47 -2.00 -8.33 0.62
CA GLY A 47 -1.69 -7.14 -0.18
C GLY A 47 -2.69 -6.91 -1.31
N GLY A 48 -3.07 -7.98 -2.03
CA GLY A 48 -4.08 -7.93 -3.08
C GLY A 48 -5.47 -7.55 -2.58
N ASP A 49 -5.91 -8.15 -1.47
CA ASP A 49 -7.19 -7.84 -0.84
C ASP A 49 -7.25 -6.36 -0.38
N LEU A 50 -6.15 -5.86 0.20
CA LEU A 50 -6.04 -4.47 0.62
C LEU A 50 -6.07 -3.51 -0.57
N LEU A 51 -5.34 -3.81 -1.64
CA LEU A 51 -5.37 -3.02 -2.88
C LEU A 51 -6.79 -2.94 -3.44
N LEU A 52 -7.50 -4.08 -3.52
CA LEU A 52 -8.88 -4.13 -3.98
C LEU A 52 -9.79 -3.26 -3.11
N HIS A 53 -9.66 -3.34 -1.79
CA HIS A 53 -10.46 -2.52 -0.87
C HIS A 53 -10.20 -1.03 -1.10
N VAL A 54 -8.94 -0.61 -1.20
CA VAL A 54 -8.54 0.79 -1.41
C VAL A 54 -9.10 1.30 -2.73
N VAL A 55 -8.92 0.56 -3.82
CA VAL A 55 -9.45 0.94 -5.14
C VAL A 55 -10.96 1.08 -5.11
N LYS A 56 -11.69 0.12 -4.51
CA LYS A 56 -13.15 0.21 -4.36
C LYS A 56 -13.57 1.45 -3.56
N HIS A 57 -12.88 1.73 -2.45
CA HIS A 57 -13.18 2.90 -1.63
C HIS A 57 -12.97 4.21 -2.40
N LEU A 58 -11.82 4.36 -3.07
CA LEU A 58 -11.50 5.55 -3.86
C LEU A 58 -12.43 5.71 -5.07
N ALA A 59 -12.78 4.61 -5.73
CA ALA A 59 -13.72 4.60 -6.86
C ALA A 59 -15.15 5.00 -6.45
N VAL A 60 -15.56 4.79 -5.19
CA VAL A 60 -16.87 5.24 -4.68
C VAL A 60 -16.81 6.70 -4.22
N LYS A 61 -15.67 7.15 -3.69
CA LYS A 61 -15.44 8.53 -3.23
C LYS A 61 -15.57 9.57 -4.35
N THR A 62 -15.39 9.18 -5.61
CA THR A 62 -15.59 10.04 -6.78
C THR A 62 -17.06 10.44 -7.03
N LYS A 63 -18.05 9.84 -6.34
CA LYS A 63 -19.48 10.17 -6.50
C LYS A 63 -20.09 11.16 -5.51
N GLY A 64 -19.29 11.82 -4.68
CA GLY A 64 -19.74 13.00 -3.95
C GLY A 64 -19.23 13.08 -2.52
N LYS A 65 -18.63 14.23 -2.21
CA LYS A 65 -18.13 14.72 -0.91
C LYS A 65 -16.75 14.19 -0.50
N ASN A 66 -15.83 15.15 -0.36
CA ASN A 66 -14.57 15.03 0.36
C ASN A 66 -14.83 14.65 1.83
N GLN A 67 -14.90 13.34 2.12
CA GLN A 67 -14.62 12.88 3.48
C GLN A 67 -13.10 12.68 3.62
N PRO A 68 -12.47 13.18 4.69
CA PRO A 68 -11.05 12.95 4.92
C PRO A 68 -10.79 11.44 4.99
N PHE A 69 -9.65 10.99 4.45
CA PHE A 69 -9.20 9.63 4.66
C PHE A 69 -8.99 9.46 6.17
N VAL A 70 -9.95 8.81 6.85
CA VAL A 70 -9.78 8.44 8.24
C VAL A 70 -8.64 7.44 8.23
N LYS A 71 -7.56 7.70 9.00
CA LYS A 71 -6.52 6.71 9.28
C LYS A 71 -7.19 5.48 9.89
N HIS A 72 -7.64 4.57 9.03
CA HIS A 72 -8.05 3.26 9.45
C HIS A 72 -6.75 2.50 9.59
N SER A 73 -6.16 2.57 10.78
CA SER A 73 -5.34 1.48 11.29
C SER A 73 -6.26 0.28 11.53
N GLN A 74 -6.91 -0.22 10.48
CA GLN A 74 -7.44 -1.56 10.51
C GLN A 74 -6.23 -2.44 10.41
N ILE A 75 -5.74 -2.80 11.60
CA ILE A 75 -4.86 -3.92 11.82
C ILE A 75 -5.65 -5.13 11.35
N PHE A 76 -5.61 -5.43 10.05
CA PHE A 76 -5.76 -6.82 9.61
C PHE A 76 -4.62 -7.53 10.35
N GLY A 77 -4.95 -8.41 11.28
CA GLY A 77 -3.97 -9.13 12.10
C GLY A 77 -2.92 -9.74 11.16
N GLY A 78 -1.71 -9.16 11.14
CA GLY A 78 -0.72 -9.43 10.09
C GLY A 78 0.31 -8.33 9.84
N GLY A 79 0.08 -7.08 10.28
CA GLY A 79 1.13 -6.05 10.28
C GLY A 79 1.39 -5.33 8.95
N TYR A 80 0.42 -5.31 8.03
CA TYR A 80 0.54 -4.55 6.78
C TYR A 80 0.18 -3.07 6.96
N HIS A 81 0.95 -2.19 6.32
CA HIS A 81 0.77 -0.74 6.43
C HIS A 81 0.58 -0.14 5.03
N ALA A 82 -0.55 0.53 4.81
CA ALA A 82 -0.78 1.36 3.63
C ALA A 82 -0.43 2.82 3.93
N TYR A 83 0.29 3.48 3.02
CA TYR A 83 0.61 4.90 3.11
C TYR A 83 0.13 5.62 1.85
N ILE A 84 -0.75 6.59 2.02
CA ILE A 84 -1.17 7.54 0.99
C ILE A 84 -0.73 8.90 1.53
N ASN A 85 0.03 9.66 0.73
CA ASN A 85 0.39 11.03 1.10
C ASN A 85 -0.83 11.94 1.00
#